data_AF-A0A973ATS7-F1
#
_entry.id   AF-A0A973ATS7-F1
#
_cell.length_a   1.000
_cell.length_b   1.000
_cell.length_c   1.000
_cell.angle_alpha   90.00
_cell.angle_beta   90.00
_cell.angle_gamma   90.00
#
_symmetry.space_group_name_H-M   'P 1'
#
loop_
_entity.id
_entity.type
_entity.pdbx_description
1 polymer ?
#
loop_
_entity_poly.entity_id
_entity_poly.type
_entity_poly.pdbx_seq_one_letter_code
_entity_poly.pdbx_strand_id
1 'polypeptide(L)'
;MKIFLSLLSLMVLSSCGIKDMANEARENLRKTGNAVHLQVLTTALQQMLSPVNTESLTPPVRMFPFGDTFAREGTPIEILEVYHTFLLDVKLGGSTNKSRPTSRDLRLASRKISLAAAGVISSFTSQDKFESILNSQIELGGRYEDTAYIICLTRYTYLRDFFLSSIIEKSDRVNLDSVKKAAEYFSQLKYIANLSYLDRIVLHIPQFVVVEPAETEVQPKEEVLEDLDISINPQEYKLIARKAIRRFERDEKLRDLLHNTAEGQALLNVFQ
;
A
#
# COMPACT_ATOMS: atom_id res chain seq x y z
N MET A 1 -28.54 -44.31 48.78
CA MET A 1 -28.09 -42.90 48.69
C MET A 1 -26.60 -42.71 48.36
N LYS A 2 -25.69 -43.67 48.61
CA LYS A 2 -24.24 -43.51 48.33
C LYS A 2 -23.83 -43.63 46.84
N ILE A 3 -24.60 -44.35 46.02
CA ILE A 3 -24.28 -44.58 44.60
C ILE A 3 -24.56 -43.33 43.73
N PHE A 4 -25.49 -42.48 44.16
CA PHE A 4 -25.85 -41.27 43.41
C PHE A 4 -24.80 -40.15 43.53
N LEU A 5 -24.07 -40.09 44.66
CA LEU A 5 -22.99 -39.10 44.85
C LEU A 5 -21.72 -39.44 44.04
N SER A 6 -21.41 -40.72 43.81
CA SER A 6 -20.20 -41.08 43.04
C SER A 6 -20.35 -40.78 41.55
N LEU A 7 -21.55 -41.01 40.98
CA LEU A 7 -21.87 -40.70 39.58
C LEU A 7 -21.85 -39.19 39.29
N LEU A 8 -22.33 -38.36 40.23
CA LEU A 8 -22.28 -36.90 40.07
C LEU A 8 -20.84 -36.37 40.13
N SER A 9 -19.98 -36.91 41.01
CA SER A 9 -18.56 -36.50 41.06
C SER A 9 -17.78 -36.89 39.80
N LEU A 10 -18.10 -38.06 39.20
CA LEU A 10 -17.46 -38.53 37.98
C LEU A 10 -17.86 -37.69 36.75
N MET A 11 -19.12 -37.24 36.69
CA MET A 11 -19.59 -36.33 35.64
C MET A 11 -19.01 -34.92 35.79
N VAL A 12 -18.86 -34.41 37.01
CA VAL A 12 -18.25 -33.08 37.24
C VAL A 12 -16.75 -33.09 36.91
N LEU A 13 -16.01 -34.14 37.29
CA LEU A 13 -14.59 -34.30 36.96
C LEU A 13 -14.33 -34.52 35.46
N SER A 14 -15.19 -35.28 34.77
CA SER A 14 -15.11 -35.46 33.32
C SER A 14 -15.42 -34.15 32.55
N SER A 15 -16.38 -33.36 33.03
CA SER A 15 -16.72 -32.07 32.41
C SER A 15 -15.65 -30.99 32.58
N CYS A 16 -14.81 -31.09 33.62
CA CYS A 16 -13.72 -30.14 33.88
C CYS A 16 -12.50 -30.47 33.00
N GLY A 17 -12.08 -31.73 32.95
CA GLY A 17 -10.95 -32.17 32.12
C GLY A 17 -11.15 -31.95 30.61
N ILE A 18 -12.38 -32.13 30.10
CA ILE A 18 -12.69 -31.88 28.68
C ILE A 18 -12.65 -30.38 28.35
N LYS A 19 -13.06 -29.50 29.27
CA LYS A 19 -12.99 -28.05 29.08
C LYS A 19 -11.55 -27.55 29.11
N ASP A 20 -10.73 -28.08 30.00
CA ASP A 20 -9.32 -27.70 30.12
C ASP A 20 -8.51 -28.16 28.89
N MET A 21 -8.73 -29.39 28.41
CA MET A 21 -8.12 -29.87 27.16
C MET A 21 -8.61 -29.10 25.92
N ALA A 22 -9.89 -28.70 25.87
CA ALA A 22 -10.41 -27.89 24.77
C ALA A 22 -9.83 -26.46 24.79
N ASN A 23 -9.60 -25.89 25.98
CA ASN A 23 -8.97 -24.58 26.13
C ASN A 23 -7.48 -24.63 25.78
N GLU A 24 -6.76 -25.66 26.21
CA GLU A 24 -5.35 -25.88 25.86
C GLU A 24 -5.17 -26.14 24.35
N ALA A 25 -6.05 -26.95 23.75
CA ALA A 25 -6.06 -27.17 22.30
C ALA A 25 -6.36 -25.87 21.54
N ARG A 26 -7.32 -25.05 22.00
CA ARG A 26 -7.60 -23.73 21.41
C ARG A 26 -6.40 -22.79 21.55
N GLU A 27 -5.73 -22.79 22.69
CA GLU A 27 -4.55 -21.95 22.92
C GLU A 27 -3.38 -22.37 22.03
N ASN A 28 -3.13 -23.67 21.89
CA ASN A 28 -2.10 -24.22 21.01
C ASN A 28 -2.44 -23.97 19.53
N LEU A 29 -3.71 -24.14 19.12
CA LEU A 29 -4.17 -23.77 17.78
C LEU A 29 -4.00 -22.27 17.52
N ARG A 30 -4.28 -21.42 18.51
CA ARG A 30 -4.07 -19.97 18.41
C ARG A 30 -2.59 -19.62 18.29
N LYS A 31 -1.72 -20.26 19.08
CA LYS A 31 -0.25 -20.08 19.01
C LYS A 31 0.27 -20.51 17.63
N THR A 32 -0.14 -21.66 17.14
CA THR A 32 0.24 -22.16 15.81
C THR A 32 -0.30 -21.28 14.70
N GLY A 33 -1.57 -20.86 14.77
CA GLY A 33 -2.17 -19.95 13.80
C GLY A 33 -1.43 -18.61 13.75
N ASN A 34 -1.09 -18.04 14.90
CA ASN A 34 -0.30 -16.81 14.98
C ASN A 34 1.12 -17.01 14.42
N ALA A 35 1.77 -18.15 14.70
CA ALA A 35 3.11 -18.44 14.17
C ALA A 35 3.09 -18.55 12.64
N VAL A 36 2.08 -19.22 12.07
CA VAL A 36 1.90 -19.33 10.62
C VAL A 36 1.62 -17.96 10.01
N HIS A 37 0.73 -17.16 10.60
CA HIS A 37 0.45 -15.78 10.17
C HIS A 37 1.73 -14.93 10.11
N LEU A 38 2.50 -14.90 11.20
CA LEU A 38 3.77 -14.16 11.26
C LEU A 38 4.80 -14.68 10.25
N GLN A 39 4.84 -15.99 10.00
CA GLN A 39 5.72 -16.57 9.00
C GLN A 39 5.33 -16.12 7.58
N VAL A 40 4.03 -16.08 7.26
CA VAL A 40 3.55 -15.61 5.96
C VAL A 40 3.91 -14.15 5.75
N LEU A 41 3.64 -13.29 6.75
CA LEU A 41 4.02 -11.87 6.72
C LEU A 41 5.53 -11.69 6.55
N THR A 42 6.34 -12.40 7.35
CA THR A 42 7.80 -12.31 7.29
C THR A 42 8.33 -12.77 5.93
N THR A 43 7.81 -13.87 5.40
CA THR A 43 8.22 -14.39 4.07
C THR A 43 7.88 -13.39 2.97
N ALA A 44 6.68 -12.82 3.00
CA ALA A 44 6.26 -11.80 2.03
C ALA A 44 7.20 -10.58 2.08
N LEU A 45 7.55 -10.08 3.27
CA LEU A 45 8.51 -8.97 3.41
C LEU A 45 9.90 -9.34 2.89
N GLN A 46 10.44 -10.49 3.28
CA GLN A 46 11.75 -10.95 2.82
C GLN A 46 11.83 -11.05 1.30
N GLN A 47 10.80 -11.62 0.67
CA GLN A 47 10.75 -11.74 -0.77
C GLN A 47 10.60 -10.37 -1.45
N MET A 48 9.75 -9.49 -0.93
CA MET A 48 9.57 -8.14 -1.45
C MET A 48 10.89 -7.35 -1.44
N LEU A 49 11.71 -7.52 -0.40
CA LEU A 49 13.00 -6.82 -0.23
C LEU A 49 14.20 -7.58 -0.82
N SER A 50 13.98 -8.73 -1.47
CA SER A 50 15.07 -9.52 -2.03
C SER A 50 15.73 -8.80 -3.23
N PRO A 51 17.04 -8.96 -3.47
CA PRO A 51 17.75 -8.28 -4.55
C PRO A 51 17.04 -8.42 -5.91
N VAL A 52 16.64 -9.64 -6.27
CA VAL A 52 15.95 -9.97 -7.53
C VAL A 52 14.66 -9.18 -7.74
N ASN A 53 13.95 -8.86 -6.65
CA ASN A 53 12.68 -8.13 -6.72
C ASN A 53 12.85 -6.61 -6.62
N THR A 54 14.06 -6.15 -6.26
CA THR A 54 14.40 -4.73 -6.08
C THR A 54 15.22 -4.13 -7.23
N GLU A 55 15.56 -4.91 -8.24
CA GLU A 55 16.31 -4.46 -9.43
C GLU A 55 15.60 -3.34 -10.21
N SER A 56 14.27 -3.36 -10.26
CA SER A 56 13.45 -2.34 -10.92
C SER A 56 12.36 -1.86 -9.98
N LEU A 57 12.37 -0.56 -9.68
CA LEU A 57 11.46 0.07 -8.72
C LEU A 57 10.38 0.92 -9.40
N THR A 58 10.37 1.02 -10.73
CA THR A 58 9.44 1.92 -11.45
C THR A 58 9.01 1.32 -12.79
N PRO A 59 7.86 0.61 -12.84
CA PRO A 59 7.08 0.12 -11.69
C PRO A 59 7.78 -1.05 -10.96
N PRO A 60 7.55 -1.23 -9.65
CA PRO A 60 8.14 -2.32 -8.87
C PRO A 60 7.38 -3.64 -9.07
N VAL A 61 7.22 -4.09 -10.31
CA VAL A 61 6.35 -5.22 -10.70
C VAL A 61 6.69 -6.51 -9.97
N ARG A 62 7.98 -6.77 -9.73
CA ARG A 62 8.44 -7.98 -9.04
C ARG A 62 8.14 -7.97 -7.54
N MET A 63 7.88 -6.81 -6.95
CA MET A 63 7.46 -6.67 -5.56
C MET A 63 5.95 -6.92 -5.39
N PHE A 64 5.15 -6.74 -6.45
CA PHE A 64 3.68 -6.77 -6.38
C PHE A 64 3.09 -8.05 -5.76
N PRO A 65 3.49 -9.27 -6.17
CA PRO A 65 2.87 -10.48 -5.60
C PRO A 65 3.08 -10.62 -4.09
N PHE A 66 4.24 -10.14 -3.60
CA PHE A 66 4.59 -10.23 -2.19
C PHE A 66 3.94 -9.12 -1.37
N GLY A 67 3.86 -7.90 -1.92
CA GLY A 67 3.11 -6.83 -1.29
C GLY A 67 1.60 -7.09 -1.24
N ASP A 68 1.02 -7.73 -2.27
CA ASP A 68 -0.37 -8.21 -2.25
C ASP A 68 -0.58 -9.26 -1.15
N THR A 69 0.29 -10.27 -1.08
CA THR A 69 0.24 -11.29 -0.01
C THR A 69 0.32 -10.62 1.37
N PHE A 70 1.27 -9.72 1.59
CA PHE A 70 1.40 -9.02 2.87
C PHE A 70 0.15 -8.19 3.20
N ALA A 71 -0.35 -7.40 2.24
CA ALA A 71 -1.50 -6.53 2.45
C ALA A 71 -2.81 -7.31 2.69
N ARG A 72 -2.95 -8.49 2.08
CA ARG A 72 -4.11 -9.37 2.25
C ARG A 72 -4.12 -10.06 3.61
N GLU A 73 -2.98 -10.58 4.06
CA GLU A 73 -2.91 -11.30 5.34
C GLU A 73 -2.77 -10.34 6.54
N GLY A 74 -2.03 -9.24 6.38
CA GLY A 74 -1.71 -8.31 7.47
C GLY A 74 -2.92 -7.57 8.02
N THR A 75 -2.99 -7.44 9.34
CA THR A 75 -3.99 -6.58 10.00
C THR A 75 -3.68 -5.09 9.78
N PRO A 76 -4.65 -4.18 10.00
CA PRO A 76 -4.40 -2.74 9.92
C PRO A 76 -3.19 -2.25 10.72
N ILE A 77 -3.00 -2.77 11.94
CA ILE A 77 -1.88 -2.38 12.81
C ILE A 77 -0.53 -2.92 12.31
N GLU A 78 -0.48 -4.16 11.82
CA GLU A 78 0.76 -4.74 11.28
C GLU A 78 1.21 -4.02 10.01
N ILE A 79 0.25 -3.66 9.15
CA ILE A 79 0.52 -2.83 7.96
C ILE A 79 1.12 -1.49 8.38
N LEU A 80 0.50 -0.83 9.35
CA LEU A 80 0.94 0.47 9.87
C LEU A 80 2.35 0.43 10.48
N GLU A 81 2.67 -0.60 11.27
CA GLU A 81 3.98 -0.75 11.93
C GLU A 81 5.11 -1.03 10.93
N VAL A 82 4.87 -1.90 9.96
CA VAL A 82 5.83 -2.17 8.88
C VAL A 82 6.03 -0.91 8.04
N TYR A 83 4.94 -0.23 7.69
CA TYR A 83 4.99 0.99 6.92
C TYR A 83 5.78 2.08 7.67
N HIS A 84 5.52 2.26 8.97
CA HIS A 84 6.26 3.18 9.82
C HIS A 84 7.77 2.86 9.82
N THR A 85 8.14 1.58 9.93
CA THR A 85 9.54 1.15 9.87
C THR A 85 10.19 1.52 8.54
N PHE A 86 9.51 1.31 7.41
CA PHE A 86 10.01 1.75 6.11
C PHE A 86 10.15 3.27 6.02
N LEU A 87 9.19 4.04 6.54
CA LEU A 87 9.30 5.50 6.54
C LEU A 87 10.44 6.02 7.41
N LEU A 88 10.72 5.36 8.53
CA LEU A 88 11.88 5.70 9.34
C LEU A 88 13.18 5.47 8.56
N ASP A 89 13.32 4.35 7.84
CA ASP A 89 14.49 4.14 6.96
C ASP A 89 14.51 5.17 5.82
N VAL A 90 13.37 5.52 5.21
CA VAL A 90 13.32 6.53 4.14
C VAL A 90 13.71 7.92 4.63
N LYS A 91 13.24 8.35 5.81
CA LYS A 91 13.50 9.68 6.35
C LYS A 91 14.87 9.77 7.05
N LEU A 92 15.30 8.72 7.74
CA LEU A 92 16.46 8.72 8.63
C LEU A 92 17.60 7.79 8.21
N GLY A 93 17.41 6.96 7.18
CA GLY A 93 18.32 5.87 6.80
C GLY A 93 19.68 6.31 6.25
N GLY A 94 19.99 7.60 6.27
CA GLY A 94 21.25 8.16 5.79
C GLY A 94 21.52 9.51 6.44
N SER A 95 21.95 9.52 7.71
CA SER A 95 22.51 10.73 8.32
C SER A 95 24.02 10.75 8.16
N THR A 96 24.57 11.90 7.76
CA THR A 96 26.02 12.09 7.65
C THR A 96 26.38 13.53 7.92
N ASN A 97 27.56 13.74 8.51
CA ASN A 97 28.12 15.07 8.78
C ASN A 97 28.88 15.65 7.57
N LYS A 98 28.90 14.92 6.44
CA LYS A 98 29.52 15.41 5.21
C LYS A 98 28.71 16.59 4.68
N SER A 99 29.39 17.68 4.36
CA SER A 99 28.78 18.85 3.70
C SER A 99 28.23 18.52 2.31
N ARG A 100 28.81 17.51 1.64
CA ARG A 100 28.36 16.97 0.35
C ARG A 100 28.23 15.45 0.44
N PRO A 101 27.07 14.92 0.84
CA PRO A 101 26.83 13.48 0.92
C PRO A 101 26.69 12.84 -0.47
N THR A 102 27.20 11.62 -0.62
CA THR A 102 26.98 10.80 -1.82
C THR A 102 25.74 9.91 -1.67
N SER A 103 25.21 9.37 -2.78
CA SER A 103 24.13 8.37 -2.74
C SER A 103 24.43 7.18 -1.81
N ARG A 104 25.70 6.77 -1.73
CA ARG A 104 26.15 5.69 -0.84
C ARG A 104 26.13 6.10 0.63
N ASP A 105 26.59 7.32 0.94
CA ASP A 105 26.57 7.84 2.31
C ASP A 105 25.15 7.90 2.88
N LEU A 106 24.18 8.21 2.03
CA LEU A 106 22.77 8.32 2.42
C LEU A 106 22.00 7.00 2.30
N ARG A 107 22.65 5.89 1.99
CA ARG A 107 22.01 4.58 1.71
C ARG A 107 20.83 4.72 0.73
N LEU A 108 20.96 5.57 -0.28
CA LEU A 108 19.85 6.00 -1.12
C LEU A 108 19.12 4.84 -1.80
N ALA A 109 19.86 3.81 -2.24
CA ALA A 109 19.26 2.60 -2.80
C ALA A 109 18.31 1.89 -1.81
N SER A 110 18.73 1.72 -0.56
CA SER A 110 17.90 1.13 0.52
C SER A 110 16.64 1.98 0.75
N ARG A 111 16.80 3.30 0.83
CA ARG A 111 15.68 4.22 1.05
C ARG A 111 14.67 4.15 -0.11
N LYS A 112 15.14 4.08 -1.36
CA LYS A 112 14.28 3.89 -2.54
C LYS A 112 13.53 2.57 -2.51
N ILE A 113 14.17 1.47 -2.09
CA ILE A 113 13.53 0.16 -1.91
C ILE A 113 12.45 0.23 -0.84
N SER A 114 12.75 0.84 0.32
CA SER A 114 11.80 1.00 1.43
C SER A 114 10.57 1.83 1.02
N LEU A 115 10.78 2.94 0.31
CA LEU A 115 9.67 3.75 -0.23
C LEU A 115 8.85 2.96 -1.26
N ALA A 116 9.52 2.18 -2.12
CA ALA A 116 8.83 1.36 -3.10
C ALA A 116 7.97 0.26 -2.46
N ALA A 117 8.52 -0.45 -1.47
CA ALA A 117 7.82 -1.45 -0.68
C ALA A 117 6.60 -0.88 0.04
N ALA A 118 6.76 0.29 0.67
CA ALA A 118 5.67 1.02 1.32
C ALA A 118 4.55 1.33 0.31
N GLY A 119 4.90 1.88 -0.86
CA GLY A 119 3.95 2.13 -1.94
C GLY A 119 3.20 0.87 -2.39
N VAL A 120 3.90 -0.24 -2.60
CA VAL A 120 3.27 -1.52 -2.97
C VAL A 120 2.25 -1.97 -1.93
N ILE A 121 2.65 -2.08 -0.65
CA ILE A 121 1.75 -2.50 0.44
C ILE A 121 0.52 -1.59 0.49
N SER A 122 0.73 -0.27 0.44
CA SER A 122 -0.37 0.70 0.51
C SER A 122 -1.34 0.57 -0.66
N SER A 123 -0.88 0.16 -1.85
CA SER A 123 -1.74 0.03 -3.02
C SER A 123 -2.59 -1.25 -3.02
N PHE A 124 -2.08 -2.34 -2.42
CA PHE A 124 -2.81 -3.61 -2.30
C PHE A 124 -3.64 -3.76 -1.02
N THR A 125 -3.48 -2.85 -0.05
CA THR A 125 -4.32 -2.85 1.16
C THR A 125 -5.79 -2.73 0.77
N SER A 126 -6.69 -3.54 1.35
CA SER A 126 -8.11 -3.44 1.03
C SER A 126 -8.68 -2.10 1.51
N GLN A 127 -9.76 -1.63 0.87
CA GLN A 127 -10.41 -0.37 1.26
C GLN A 127 -10.83 -0.38 2.74
N ASP A 128 -11.42 -1.49 3.23
CA ASP A 128 -11.82 -1.63 4.63
C ASP A 128 -10.65 -1.48 5.61
N LYS A 129 -9.49 -2.09 5.30
CA LYS A 129 -8.29 -1.98 6.13
C LYS A 129 -7.72 -0.56 6.08
N PHE A 130 -7.72 0.05 4.90
CA PHE A 130 -7.28 1.42 4.71
C PHE A 130 -8.13 2.39 5.53
N GLU A 131 -9.46 2.31 5.44
CA GLU A 131 -10.38 3.13 6.24
C GLU A 131 -10.23 2.89 7.74
N SER A 132 -9.99 1.65 8.16
CA SER A 132 -9.68 1.31 9.55
C SER A 132 -8.40 2.02 10.05
N ILE A 133 -7.36 2.10 9.21
CA ILE A 133 -6.14 2.87 9.50
C ILE A 133 -6.46 4.36 9.63
N LEU A 134 -7.18 4.95 8.67
CA LEU A 134 -7.50 6.39 8.70
C LEU A 134 -8.31 6.76 9.94
N ASN A 135 -9.36 5.99 10.25
CA ASN A 135 -10.19 6.24 11.41
C ASN A 135 -9.38 6.12 12.72
N SER A 136 -8.58 5.07 12.86
CA SER A 136 -7.83 4.84 14.11
C SER A 136 -6.66 5.79 14.32
N GLN A 137 -6.01 6.25 13.25
CA GLN A 137 -4.78 7.06 13.35
C GLN A 137 -5.00 8.54 13.12
N ILE A 138 -5.93 8.94 12.25
CA ILE A 138 -6.18 10.35 11.92
C ILE A 138 -7.38 10.85 12.71
N GLU A 139 -8.56 10.25 12.53
CA GLU A 139 -9.80 10.75 13.15
C GLU A 139 -9.77 10.65 14.69
N LEU A 140 -9.20 9.56 15.21
CA LEU A 140 -9.07 9.34 16.66
C LEU A 140 -7.74 9.84 17.25
N GLY A 141 -6.85 10.44 16.46
CA GLY A 141 -5.55 10.96 16.92
C GLY A 141 -4.61 9.87 17.44
N GLY A 142 -4.31 8.87 16.61
CA GLY A 142 -3.47 7.75 16.97
C GLY A 142 -1.96 8.06 16.93
N ARG A 143 -1.16 7.16 17.50
CA ARG A 143 0.31 7.33 17.60
C ARG A 143 1.00 7.43 16.23
N TYR A 144 0.44 6.84 15.18
CA TYR A 144 1.05 6.79 13.86
C TYR A 144 0.30 7.67 12.84
N GLU A 145 -0.25 8.80 13.28
CA GLU A 145 -0.97 9.75 12.42
C GLU A 145 -0.15 10.15 11.17
N ASP A 146 1.11 10.55 11.34
CA ASP A 146 2.01 10.89 10.22
C ASP A 146 2.17 9.73 9.24
N THR A 147 2.33 8.50 9.75
CA THR A 147 2.44 7.30 8.91
C THR A 147 1.16 7.10 8.09
N ALA A 148 -0.02 7.33 8.68
CA ALA A 148 -1.30 7.19 7.99
C ALA A 148 -1.45 8.20 6.84
N TYR A 149 -1.02 9.46 7.03
CA TYR A 149 -0.98 10.43 5.92
C TYR A 149 -0.09 9.95 4.77
N ILE A 150 1.09 9.41 5.08
CA ILE A 150 1.99 8.92 4.03
C ILE A 150 1.42 7.67 3.33
N ILE A 151 0.69 6.79 4.05
CA ILE A 151 -0.05 5.68 3.43
C ILE A 151 -1.06 6.21 2.40
N CYS A 152 -1.82 7.27 2.73
CA CYS A 152 -2.72 7.92 1.76
C CYS A 152 -1.94 8.41 0.53
N LEU A 153 -0.83 9.10 0.75
CA LEU A 153 -0.02 9.66 -0.32
C LEU A 153 0.53 8.59 -1.26
N THR A 154 1.17 7.55 -0.73
CA THR A 154 1.75 6.51 -1.57
C THR A 154 0.70 5.67 -2.25
N ARG A 155 -0.44 5.40 -1.57
CA ARG A 155 -1.57 4.72 -2.20
C ARG A 155 -2.07 5.52 -3.39
N TYR A 156 -2.27 6.83 -3.22
CA TYR A 156 -2.67 7.72 -4.30
C TYR A 156 -1.66 7.69 -5.45
N THR A 157 -0.37 7.90 -5.17
CA THR A 157 0.69 7.92 -6.19
C THR A 157 0.77 6.59 -6.96
N TYR A 158 0.72 5.45 -6.28
CA TYR A 158 0.82 4.13 -6.93
C TYR A 158 -0.41 3.80 -7.77
N LEU A 159 -1.61 4.06 -7.25
CA LEU A 159 -2.85 3.88 -7.99
C LEU A 159 -2.85 4.72 -9.27
N ARG A 160 -2.36 5.97 -9.21
CA ARG A 160 -2.24 6.86 -10.35
C ARG A 160 -1.18 6.37 -11.35
N ASP A 161 0.06 6.24 -10.91
CA ASP A 161 1.23 6.13 -11.79
C ASP A 161 1.46 4.73 -12.34
N PHE A 162 1.03 3.70 -11.62
CA PHE A 162 1.28 2.32 -12.00
C PHE A 162 0.01 1.59 -12.41
N PHE A 163 -1.04 1.65 -11.61
CA PHE A 163 -2.26 0.89 -11.92
C PHE A 163 -3.09 1.58 -13.00
N LEU A 164 -3.51 2.82 -12.75
CA LEU A 164 -4.41 3.52 -13.65
C LEU A 164 -3.72 3.97 -14.94
N SER A 165 -2.50 4.52 -14.86
CA SER A 165 -1.70 4.87 -16.05
C SER A 165 -1.41 3.65 -16.93
N SER A 166 -1.24 2.44 -16.37
CA SER A 166 -1.05 1.23 -17.20
C SER A 166 -2.24 0.94 -18.12
N ILE A 167 -3.46 1.27 -17.68
CA ILE A 167 -4.69 1.07 -18.44
C ILE A 167 -4.92 2.24 -19.40
N ILE A 168 -4.82 3.48 -18.90
CA ILE A 168 -5.18 4.68 -19.66
C ILE A 168 -4.13 5.03 -20.72
N GLU A 169 -2.84 4.83 -20.40
CA GLU A 169 -1.74 5.37 -21.19
C GLU A 169 -0.93 4.30 -21.90
N LYS A 170 -0.69 3.17 -21.23
CA LYS A 170 0.27 2.15 -21.70
C LYS A 170 -0.38 0.95 -22.37
N SER A 171 -1.66 0.68 -22.14
CA SER A 171 -2.34 -0.47 -22.75
C SER A 171 -2.64 -0.20 -24.21
N ASP A 172 -2.31 -1.14 -25.11
CA ASP A 172 -2.63 -1.06 -26.53
C ASP A 172 -4.15 -1.19 -26.78
N ARG A 173 -4.80 -2.09 -26.04
CA ARG A 173 -6.23 -2.40 -26.17
C ARG A 173 -6.94 -2.19 -24.84
N VAL A 174 -8.10 -1.56 -24.88
CA VAL A 174 -8.97 -1.38 -23.72
C VAL A 174 -10.26 -2.13 -23.98
N ASN A 175 -10.70 -2.91 -23.01
CA ASN A 175 -11.98 -3.62 -23.02
C ASN A 175 -12.78 -3.26 -21.76
N LEU A 176 -14.00 -3.78 -21.65
CA LEU A 176 -14.88 -3.49 -20.53
C LEU A 176 -14.24 -3.84 -19.17
N ASP A 177 -13.52 -4.96 -19.07
CA ASP A 177 -12.83 -5.36 -17.84
C ASP A 177 -11.72 -4.38 -17.44
N SER A 178 -11.02 -3.82 -18.43
CA SER A 178 -10.02 -2.77 -18.19
C SER A 178 -10.68 -1.49 -17.67
N VAL A 179 -11.87 -1.13 -18.19
CA VAL A 179 -12.64 0.01 -17.69
C VAL A 179 -13.12 -0.24 -16.26
N LYS A 180 -13.59 -1.45 -15.94
CA LYS A 180 -13.98 -1.84 -14.57
C LYS A 180 -12.83 -1.64 -13.57
N LYS A 181 -11.65 -2.18 -13.89
CA LYS A 181 -10.46 -2.02 -13.06
C LYS A 181 -10.04 -0.55 -12.93
N ALA A 182 -10.09 0.19 -14.03
CA ALA A 182 -9.78 1.63 -14.00
C ALA A 182 -10.77 2.40 -13.13
N ALA A 183 -12.07 2.08 -13.18
CA ALA A 183 -13.10 2.70 -12.35
C ALA A 183 -12.87 2.38 -10.86
N GLU A 184 -12.49 1.15 -10.54
CA GLU A 184 -12.12 0.76 -9.17
C GLU A 184 -10.94 1.59 -8.66
N TYR A 185 -9.81 1.63 -9.39
CA TYR A 185 -8.65 2.43 -8.99
C TYR A 185 -8.97 3.93 -8.92
N PHE A 186 -9.76 4.44 -9.86
CA PHE A 186 -10.17 5.84 -9.88
C PHE A 186 -11.06 6.20 -8.70
N SER A 187 -11.99 5.33 -8.30
CA SER A 187 -12.85 5.56 -7.14
C SER A 187 -12.04 5.73 -5.85
N GLN A 188 -10.99 4.92 -5.68
CA GLN A 188 -10.08 5.01 -4.53
C GLN A 188 -9.22 6.28 -4.59
N LEU A 189 -8.71 6.66 -5.77
CA LEU A 189 -8.02 7.93 -5.96
C LEU A 189 -8.90 9.13 -5.63
N LYS A 190 -10.15 9.13 -6.13
CA LYS A 190 -11.16 10.16 -5.87
C LYS A 190 -11.50 10.22 -4.38
N TYR A 191 -11.61 9.08 -3.69
CA TYR A 191 -11.82 9.04 -2.25
C TYR A 191 -10.70 9.80 -1.50
N ILE A 192 -9.43 9.46 -1.76
CA ILE A 192 -8.28 10.11 -1.11
C ILE A 192 -8.24 11.61 -1.43
N ALA A 193 -8.47 11.99 -2.70
CA ALA A 193 -8.45 13.38 -3.13
C ALA A 193 -9.59 14.25 -2.56
N ASN A 194 -10.59 13.65 -1.92
CA ASN A 194 -11.70 14.36 -1.27
C ASN A 194 -11.66 14.28 0.27
N LEU A 195 -10.59 13.77 0.86
CA LEU A 195 -10.41 13.78 2.32
C LEU A 195 -10.33 15.23 2.83
N SER A 196 -10.92 15.50 4.00
CA SER A 196 -10.99 16.84 4.60
C SER A 196 -9.64 17.40 5.02
N TYR A 197 -8.63 16.54 5.15
CA TYR A 197 -7.25 16.85 5.55
C TYR A 197 -6.24 16.64 4.41
N LEU A 198 -6.69 16.74 3.15
CA LEU A 198 -5.84 16.56 1.97
C LEU A 198 -4.57 17.43 1.99
N ASP A 199 -4.69 18.66 2.50
CA ASP A 199 -3.61 19.63 2.65
C ASP A 199 -2.50 19.18 3.61
N ARG A 200 -2.79 18.23 4.51
CA ARG A 200 -1.84 17.63 5.45
C ARG A 200 -1.10 16.43 4.85
N ILE A 201 -1.54 15.92 3.70
CA ILE A 201 -0.96 14.75 3.04
C ILE A 201 0.26 15.17 2.20
N VAL A 202 1.40 15.30 2.86
CA VAL A 202 2.68 15.75 2.27
C VAL A 202 3.83 14.85 2.72
N LEU A 203 4.75 14.54 1.81
CA LEU A 203 5.99 13.83 2.08
C LEU A 203 7.18 14.67 1.60
N HIS A 204 8.02 15.05 2.56
CA HIS A 204 9.32 15.65 2.30
C HIS A 204 10.40 14.63 2.67
N ILE A 205 11.31 14.34 1.74
CA ILE A 205 12.45 13.45 1.96
C ILE A 205 13.73 14.18 1.49
N PRO A 206 14.62 14.56 2.42
CA PRO A 206 15.81 15.29 2.03
C PRO A 206 16.79 14.42 1.25
N GLN A 207 17.47 15.04 0.29
CA GLN A 207 18.58 14.48 -0.50
C GLN A 207 18.27 13.08 -1.04
N PHE A 208 17.26 13.01 -1.89
CA PHE A 208 16.68 11.75 -2.36
C PHE A 208 16.67 11.60 -3.89
N VAL A 209 16.58 12.71 -4.62
CA VAL A 209 16.59 12.71 -6.08
C VAL A 209 18.02 12.99 -6.55
N VAL A 210 18.54 12.12 -7.42
CA VAL A 210 19.83 12.35 -8.08
C VAL A 210 19.55 13.18 -9.32
N VAL A 211 20.16 14.35 -9.42
CA VAL A 211 20.01 15.27 -10.55
C VAL A 211 21.30 15.28 -11.35
N GLU A 212 21.17 15.11 -12.67
CA GLU A 212 22.32 15.21 -13.56
C GLU A 212 22.74 16.68 -13.66
N PRO A 213 24.03 17.00 -13.43
CA PRO A 213 24.50 18.37 -13.58
C PRO A 213 24.30 18.83 -15.02
N ALA A 214 23.89 20.10 -15.20
CA ALA A 214 23.71 20.69 -16.52
C ALA A 214 25.01 20.55 -17.33
N GLU A 215 24.88 20.21 -18.63
CA GLU A 215 26.00 19.90 -19.55
C GLU A 215 27.06 21.01 -19.69
N THR A 216 26.85 22.17 -19.08
CA THR A 216 27.67 23.37 -19.21
C THR A 216 28.84 23.46 -18.21
N GLU A 217 28.94 22.57 -17.23
CA GLU A 217 30.01 22.62 -16.22
C GLU A 217 31.15 21.62 -16.49
N VAL A 218 32.36 22.14 -16.71
CA VAL A 218 33.61 21.41 -17.04
C VAL A 218 34.24 20.71 -15.80
N GLN A 219 33.53 20.68 -14.68
CA GLN A 219 34.02 20.08 -13.43
C GLN A 219 33.66 18.59 -13.35
N PRO A 220 34.37 17.78 -12.54
CA PRO A 220 34.02 16.37 -12.34
C PRO A 220 32.52 16.25 -12.02
N LYS A 221 31.83 15.31 -12.66
CA LYS A 221 30.41 14.99 -12.47
C LYS A 221 30.16 14.57 -11.02
N GLU A 222 30.07 15.52 -10.10
CA GLU A 222 29.62 15.30 -8.73
C GLU A 222 28.11 15.05 -8.77
N GLU A 223 27.64 14.04 -8.03
CA GLU A 223 26.21 13.78 -7.87
C GLU A 223 25.57 14.96 -7.12
N VAL A 224 24.61 15.63 -7.76
CA VAL A 224 23.77 16.64 -7.09
C VAL A 224 22.54 15.93 -6.56
N LEU A 225 22.27 16.10 -5.26
CA LEU A 225 21.11 15.49 -4.59
C LEU A 225 20.11 16.57 -4.19
N GLU A 226 18.87 16.42 -4.65
CA GLU A 226 17.75 17.29 -4.31
C GLU A 226 16.76 16.59 -3.38
N ASP A 227 16.00 17.41 -2.65
CA ASP A 227 14.93 16.94 -1.79
C ASP A 227 13.75 16.46 -2.64
N LEU A 228 13.08 15.40 -2.17
CA LEU A 228 11.85 14.90 -2.78
C LEU A 228 10.66 15.44 -2.00
N ASP A 229 9.90 16.32 -2.65
CA ASP A 229 8.63 16.85 -2.14
C ASP A 229 7.46 16.28 -2.94
N ILE A 230 6.55 15.58 -2.26
CA ILE A 230 5.36 14.99 -2.87
C ILE A 230 4.13 15.41 -2.07
N SER A 231 3.13 15.93 -2.76
CA SER A 231 1.80 16.25 -2.23
C SER A 231 0.72 15.87 -3.23
N ILE A 232 -0.51 15.65 -2.77
CA ILE A 232 -1.64 15.38 -3.66
C ILE A 232 -2.20 16.70 -4.21
N ASN A 233 -2.28 16.82 -5.54
CA ASN A 233 -2.96 17.96 -6.16
C ASN A 233 -4.48 17.67 -6.28
N PRO A 234 -5.36 18.47 -5.66
CA PRO A 234 -6.81 18.23 -5.66
C PRO A 234 -7.46 18.32 -7.04
N GLN A 235 -6.82 18.92 -8.04
CA GLN A 235 -7.38 19.01 -9.39
C GLN A 235 -6.86 17.91 -10.32
N GLU A 236 -5.82 17.19 -9.93
CA GLU A 236 -5.17 16.21 -10.78
C GLU A 236 -6.09 15.03 -11.11
N TYR A 237 -6.84 14.51 -10.12
CA TYR A 237 -7.77 13.41 -10.35
C TYR A 237 -8.83 13.76 -11.40
N LYS A 238 -9.25 15.03 -11.51
CA LYS A 238 -10.19 15.47 -12.56
C LYS A 238 -9.58 15.42 -13.95
N LEU A 239 -8.29 15.76 -14.08
CA LEU A 239 -7.57 15.64 -15.35
C LEU A 239 -7.42 14.17 -15.76
N ILE A 240 -7.12 13.30 -14.80
CA ILE A 240 -7.05 11.85 -14.98
C ILE A 240 -8.41 11.31 -15.45
N ALA A 241 -9.52 11.73 -14.83
CA ALA A 241 -10.87 11.32 -15.22
C ALA A 241 -11.18 11.65 -16.68
N ARG A 242 -10.88 12.89 -17.09
CA ARG A 242 -11.04 13.34 -18.49
C ARG A 242 -10.17 12.54 -19.45
N LYS A 243 -8.93 12.23 -19.06
CA LYS A 243 -8.01 11.40 -19.85
C LYS A 243 -8.53 9.95 -19.99
N ALA A 244 -9.08 9.39 -18.92
CA ALA A 244 -9.70 8.06 -18.90
C ALA A 244 -10.86 7.97 -19.88
N ILE A 245 -11.84 8.89 -19.78
CA ILE A 245 -13.02 8.93 -20.66
C ILE A 245 -12.59 9.01 -22.12
N ARG A 246 -11.69 9.96 -22.46
CA ARG A 246 -11.16 10.08 -23.83
C ARG A 246 -10.48 8.81 -24.33
N ARG A 247 -9.77 8.09 -23.46
CA ARG A 247 -9.12 6.84 -23.82
C ARG A 247 -10.16 5.76 -24.14
N PHE A 248 -11.19 5.63 -23.32
CA PHE A 248 -12.20 4.57 -23.43
C PHE A 248 -13.15 4.80 -24.61
N GLU A 249 -13.42 6.06 -24.95
CA GLU A 249 -14.26 6.43 -26.09
C GLU A 249 -13.54 6.40 -27.45
N ARG A 250 -12.23 6.10 -27.46
CA ARG A 250 -11.44 6.00 -28.69
C ARG A 250 -11.82 4.78 -29.53
N ASP A 251 -12.25 3.69 -28.89
CA ASP A 251 -12.74 2.49 -29.58
C ASP A 251 -14.26 2.56 -29.70
N GLU A 252 -14.77 2.50 -30.92
CA GLU A 252 -16.19 2.66 -31.22
C GLU A 252 -17.07 1.57 -30.57
N LYS A 253 -16.61 0.30 -30.58
CA LYS A 253 -17.37 -0.81 -29.99
C LYS A 253 -17.43 -0.67 -28.48
N LEU A 254 -16.31 -0.30 -27.85
CA LEU A 254 -16.28 -0.06 -26.41
C LEU A 254 -17.14 1.15 -26.04
N ARG A 255 -17.06 2.24 -26.80
CA ARG A 255 -17.90 3.43 -26.61
C ARG A 255 -19.38 3.08 -26.65
N ASP A 256 -19.81 2.28 -27.62
CA ASP A 256 -21.21 1.87 -27.74
C ASP A 256 -21.66 1.01 -26.54
N LEU A 257 -20.81 0.11 -26.04
CA LEU A 257 -21.08 -0.63 -24.81
C LEU A 257 -21.19 0.29 -23.60
N LEU A 258 -20.30 1.28 -23.49
CA LEU A 258 -20.28 2.20 -22.36
C LEU A 258 -21.51 3.11 -22.32
N HIS A 259 -22.01 3.57 -23.46
CA HIS A 259 -23.16 4.49 -23.51
C HIS A 259 -24.51 3.80 -23.59
N ASN A 260 -24.59 2.59 -24.17
CA ASN A 260 -25.88 1.92 -24.43
C ASN A 260 -26.21 0.79 -23.45
N THR A 261 -25.35 0.52 -22.46
CA THR A 261 -25.64 -0.47 -21.40
C THR A 261 -25.67 0.19 -20.03
N ALA A 262 -26.52 -0.32 -19.13
CA ALA A 262 -26.61 0.19 -17.76
C ALA A 262 -25.28 0.04 -16.99
N GLU A 263 -24.57 -1.07 -17.22
CA GLU A 263 -23.25 -1.32 -16.65
C GLU A 263 -22.22 -0.31 -17.16
N GLY A 264 -22.22 -0.05 -18.46
CA GLY A 264 -21.34 0.94 -19.08
C GLY A 264 -21.52 2.34 -18.53
N GLN A 265 -22.79 2.77 -18.39
CA GLN A 265 -23.13 4.08 -17.84
C GLN A 265 -22.71 4.19 -16.37
N ALA A 266 -22.93 3.14 -15.58
CA ALA A 266 -22.48 3.10 -14.18
C ALA A 266 -20.96 3.27 -14.07
N LEU A 267 -20.18 2.65 -14.97
CA LEU A 267 -18.73 2.81 -15.00
C LEU A 267 -18.30 4.22 -15.41
N LEU A 268 -18.95 4.82 -16.43
CA LEU A 268 -18.64 6.19 -16.84
C LEU A 268 -18.92 7.22 -15.73
N ASN A 269 -20.00 7.03 -14.97
CA ASN A 269 -20.39 7.92 -13.87
C ASN A 269 -19.34 7.98 -12.75
N VAL A 270 -18.50 6.95 -12.59
CA VAL A 270 -17.39 6.97 -11.62
C VAL A 270 -16.37 8.06 -11.95
N PHE A 271 -16.19 8.38 -13.24
CA PHE A 271 -15.24 9.38 -13.74
C PHE A 271 -15.81 10.81 -13.86
N GLN A 272 -17.11 10.98 -13.60
CA GLN A 272 -17.77 12.30 -13.58
C GLN A 272 -17.66 12.96 -12.19
#